data_AF-R9KPB1-F1
#
_entry.id   AF-R9KPB1-F1
#
_cell.length_a   1.000
_cell.length_b   1.000
_cell.length_c   1.000
_cell.angle_alpha   90.00
_cell.angle_beta   90.00
_cell.angle_gamma   90.00
#
_symmetry.space_group_name_H-M   'P 1'
#
loop_
_entity.id
_entity.type
_entity.pdbx_description
1 polymer ?
#
loop_
_entity_poly.entity_id
_entity_poly.type
_entity_poly.pdbx_seq_one_letter_code
_entity_poly.pdbx_strand_id
1 'polypeptide(L)'
;MFEINGVRWDIVFVPPNSQNLRRSDGSITFGVTDWNDKCVYLSRAIHGAFLERVLCHELTHCVCFAWNISIPIETEEWLCNFMADHGKEVIYILDDLLRGMVRRIA
;
A
#
# COMPACT_ATOMS: atom_id res chain seq x y z
N MET A 1 -0.56 9.55 10.08
CA MET A 1 0.59 8.82 10.65
C MET A 1 0.18 7.40 10.98
N PHE A 2 1.01 6.44 10.60
CA PHE A 2 0.92 5.02 11.00
C PHE A 2 2.35 4.49 11.22
N GLU A 3 2.47 3.29 11.79
CA GLU A 3 3.78 2.68 12.09
C GLU A 3 3.84 1.24 11.57
N ILE A 4 4.95 0.88 10.93
CA ILE A 4 5.23 -0.48 10.47
C ILE A 4 6.65 -0.82 10.92
N ASN A 5 6.81 -1.92 11.68
CA ASN A 5 8.10 -2.40 12.17
C ASN A 5 8.99 -1.29 12.81
N GLY A 6 8.38 -0.42 13.63
CA GLY A 6 9.08 0.69 14.29
C GLY A 6 9.42 1.89 13.38
N VAL A 7 9.06 1.84 12.09
CA VAL A 7 9.20 2.96 11.15
C VAL A 7 7.89 3.73 11.09
N ARG A 8 7.95 5.03 11.40
CA ARG A 8 6.79 5.92 11.31
C ARG A 8 6.65 6.46 9.90
N TRP A 9 5.43 6.44 9.41
CA TRP A 9 5.05 6.88 8.07
C TRP A 9 3.94 7.91 8.12
N ASP A 10 4.02 8.91 7.24
CA ASP A 10 2.98 9.90 7.04
C ASP A 10 2.27 9.72 5.69
N ILE A 11 0.99 10.11 5.65
CA ILE A 11 0.20 10.11 4.42
C ILE A 11 -0.10 11.56 4.09
N VAL A 12 0.33 12.00 2.91
CA VAL A 12 0.21 13.39 2.47
C VAL A 12 -0.53 13.46 1.15
N PHE A 13 -1.68 14.13 1.17
CA PHE A 13 -2.45 14.40 -0.04
C PHE A 13 -1.91 15.63 -0.76
N VAL A 14 -1.47 15.45 -2.01
CA VAL A 14 -0.86 16.50 -2.85
C VAL A 14 -1.66 16.76 -4.13
N PRO A 15 -1.51 17.94 -4.76
CA PRO A 15 -2.11 18.19 -6.07
C PRO A 15 -1.67 17.15 -7.13
N PRO A 16 -2.51 16.80 -8.13
CA PRO A 16 -2.18 15.78 -9.13
C PRO A 16 -0.95 16.09 -9.99
N ASN A 17 -0.56 17.37 -10.09
CA ASN A 17 0.62 17.83 -10.81
C ASN A 17 1.85 18.03 -9.92
N SER A 18 1.79 17.60 -8.65
CA SER A 18 2.90 17.69 -7.71
C SER A 18 4.13 16.95 -8.22
N GLN A 19 5.32 17.50 -7.96
CA GLN A 19 6.59 16.84 -8.29
C GLN A 19 6.75 15.51 -7.54
N ASN A 20 6.17 15.37 -6.36
CA ASN A 20 6.23 14.15 -5.56
C ASN A 20 5.48 12.96 -6.21
N LEU A 21 4.61 13.21 -7.19
CA LEU A 21 3.89 12.16 -7.92
C LEU A 21 4.56 11.83 -9.27
N ARG A 22 5.65 12.53 -9.62
CA ARG A 22 6.38 12.30 -10.87
C ARG A 22 7.42 11.20 -10.68
N ARG A 23 7.37 10.21 -11.56
CA ARG A 23 8.44 9.21 -11.67
C ARG A 23 9.62 9.79 -12.45
N SER A 24 10.77 9.14 -12.34
CA SER A 24 12.02 9.50 -13.02
C SER A 24 11.91 9.53 -14.55
N ASP A 25 10.96 8.78 -15.11
CA ASP A 25 10.66 8.73 -16.55
C ASP A 25 9.72 9.86 -17.04
N GLY A 26 9.29 10.74 -16.13
CA GLY A 26 8.39 11.86 -16.41
C GLY A 26 6.90 11.52 -16.34
N SER A 27 6.53 10.25 -16.12
CA SER A 27 5.14 9.84 -15.91
C SER A 27 4.59 10.36 -14.57
N ILE A 28 3.27 10.59 -14.52
CA ILE A 28 2.57 11.01 -13.31
C ILE A 28 1.80 9.81 -12.76
N THR A 29 1.96 9.57 -11.46
CA THR A 29 1.28 8.51 -10.72
C THR A 29 0.20 9.08 -9.79
N PHE A 30 -0.61 8.21 -9.22
CA PHE A 30 -1.65 8.58 -8.26
C PHE A 30 -1.20 8.41 -6.80
N GLY A 31 -0.14 7.65 -6.57
CA GLY A 31 0.48 7.39 -5.29
C GLY A 31 1.98 7.16 -5.45
N VAL A 32 2.77 7.56 -4.45
CA VAL A 32 4.21 7.28 -4.35
C VAL A 32 4.58 7.06 -2.88
N THR A 33 5.31 6.00 -2.62
CA THR A 33 5.97 5.74 -1.34
C THR A 33 7.42 6.18 -1.40
N ASP A 34 7.82 7.15 -0.57
CA ASP A 34 9.19 7.63 -0.49
C ASP A 34 9.84 7.21 0.84
N TRP A 35 10.94 6.47 0.74
CA TRP A 35 11.71 6.02 1.88
C TRP A 35 12.51 7.16 2.54
N ASN A 36 12.92 8.20 1.82
CA ASN A 36 13.84 9.20 2.37
C ASN A 36 13.18 10.05 3.47
N ASP A 37 11.93 10.46 3.24
CA ASP A 37 11.12 11.24 4.16
C ASP A 37 10.04 10.43 4.88
N LYS A 38 9.95 9.12 4.58
CA LYS A 38 8.96 8.19 5.14
C LYS A 38 7.52 8.66 4.90
N CYS A 39 7.26 9.19 3.71
CA CYS A 39 5.94 9.66 3.32
C CYS A 39 5.33 8.81 2.21
N VAL A 40 4.02 8.61 2.30
CA VAL A 40 3.15 8.16 1.21
C VAL A 40 2.42 9.36 0.66
N TYR A 41 2.77 9.76 -0.56
CA TYR A 41 2.11 10.84 -1.28
C TYR A 41 0.94 10.29 -2.07
N LEU A 42 -0.24 10.91 -1.96
CA LEU A 42 -1.44 10.54 -2.71
C LEU A 42 -2.01 11.73 -3.45
N SER A 43 -2.50 11.50 -4.66
CA SER A 43 -3.16 12.54 -5.46
C SER A 43 -4.50 12.95 -4.82
N ARG A 44 -4.77 14.26 -4.71
CA ARG A 44 -6.08 14.78 -4.27
C ARG A 44 -7.21 14.51 -5.27
N ALA A 45 -6.92 14.03 -6.48
CA ALA A 45 -7.93 13.73 -7.48
C ALA A 45 -8.60 12.36 -7.29
N ILE A 46 -7.98 11.43 -6.56
CA ILE A 46 -8.51 10.07 -6.39
C ILE A 46 -9.36 9.97 -5.12
N HIS A 47 -10.40 9.14 -5.18
CA HIS A 47 -11.35 8.95 -4.08
C HIS A 47 -12.03 7.57 -4.18
N GLY A 48 -12.78 7.20 -3.14
CA GLY A 48 -13.54 5.95 -3.10
C GLY A 48 -12.68 4.70 -3.27
N ALA A 49 -13.19 3.72 -4.03
CA ALA A 49 -12.52 2.45 -4.27
C ALA A 49 -11.14 2.61 -4.96
N PHE A 50 -10.98 3.63 -5.81
CA PHE A 50 -9.69 3.85 -6.48
C PHE A 50 -8.62 4.37 -5.50
N LEU A 51 -8.99 5.30 -4.60
CA LEU A 51 -8.10 5.73 -3.51
C LEU A 51 -7.71 4.55 -2.62
N GLU A 52 -8.69 3.71 -2.26
CA GLU A 52 -8.45 2.53 -1.44
C GLU A 52 -7.44 1.58 -2.08
N ARG A 53 -7.62 1.28 -3.38
CA ARG A 53 -6.69 0.44 -4.15
C ARG A 53 -5.28 1.02 -4.16
N VAL A 54 -5.13 2.30 -4.51
CA VAL A 54 -3.82 2.98 -4.57
C VAL A 54 -3.17 3.00 -3.20
N LEU A 55 -3.91 3.34 -2.13
CA LEU A 55 -3.36 3.33 -0.78
C LEU A 55 -2.91 1.92 -0.36
N CYS A 56 -3.65 0.87 -0.69
CA CYS A 56 -3.25 -0.50 -0.37
C CYS A 56 -1.95 -0.91 -1.11
N HIS A 57 -1.81 -0.47 -2.37
CA HIS A 57 -0.57 -0.64 -3.14
C HIS A 57 0.61 0.03 -2.42
N GLU A 58 0.50 1.31 -2.07
CA GLU A 58 1.58 2.04 -1.39
C GLU A 58 1.90 1.50 0.01
N LEU A 59 0.89 1.04 0.76
CA LEU A 59 1.13 0.40 2.05
C LEU A 59 1.93 -0.90 1.91
N THR A 60 1.81 -1.60 0.78
CA THR A 60 2.59 -2.82 0.51
C THR A 60 4.07 -2.48 0.29
N HIS A 61 4.37 -1.39 -0.42
CA HIS A 61 5.73 -0.83 -0.48
C HIS A 61 6.27 -0.47 0.91
N CYS A 62 5.47 0.21 1.74
CA CYS A 62 5.86 0.56 3.10
C CYS A 62 6.25 -0.67 3.93
N VAL A 63 5.51 -1.79 3.79
CA VAL A 63 5.85 -3.06 4.43
C VAL A 63 7.18 -3.60 3.91
N CYS A 64 7.37 -3.63 2.59
CA CYS A 64 8.63 -4.12 2.00
C CYS A 64 9.83 -3.32 2.53
N PHE A 65 9.73 -2.00 2.54
CA PHE A 65 10.75 -1.12 3.10
C PHE A 65 10.99 -1.34 4.60
N ALA A 66 9.94 -1.31 5.41
CA ALA A 66 10.05 -1.38 6.87
C ALA A 66 10.62 -2.71 7.36
N TRP A 67 10.41 -3.79 6.62
CA TRP A 67 10.94 -5.12 6.91
C TRP A 67 12.24 -5.44 6.16
N ASN A 68 12.79 -4.49 5.41
CA ASN A 68 13.99 -4.68 4.59
C ASN A 68 13.88 -5.88 3.64
N ILE A 69 12.69 -6.05 3.04
CA ILE A 69 12.39 -7.09 2.06
C ILE A 69 12.94 -6.62 0.71
N SER A 70 14.02 -7.25 0.26
CA SER A 70 14.65 -6.93 -1.02
C SER A 70 14.11 -7.84 -2.12
N ILE A 71 13.29 -7.28 -3.01
CA ILE A 71 12.77 -7.95 -4.21
C ILE A 71 13.06 -7.08 -5.44
N PRO A 72 13.20 -7.68 -6.64
CA PRO A 72 13.30 -6.89 -7.87
C PRO A 72 12.07 -5.98 -8.02
N ILE A 73 12.28 -4.72 -8.43
CA ILE A 73 11.22 -3.70 -8.48
C ILE A 73 9.97 -4.14 -9.27
N GLU A 74 10.15 -4.86 -10.38
CA GLU A 74 9.04 -5.39 -11.17
C GLU A 74 8.21 -6.42 -10.39
N THR A 75 8.88 -7.25 -9.58
CA THR A 75 8.23 -8.24 -8.72
C THR A 75 7.53 -7.57 -7.54
N GLU A 76 8.13 -6.52 -6.98
CA GLU A 76 7.53 -5.72 -5.91
C GLU A 76 6.27 -5.01 -6.39
N GLU A 77 6.29 -4.37 -7.55
CA GLU A 77 5.12 -3.75 -8.17
C GLU A 77 4.01 -4.77 -8.46
N TRP A 78 4.37 -6.00 -8.89
CA TRP A 78 3.40 -7.07 -9.05
C TRP A 78 2.77 -7.49 -7.71
N LEU A 79 3.57 -7.62 -6.65
CA LEU A 79 3.09 -7.91 -5.30
C LEU A 79 2.16 -6.80 -4.78
N CYS A 80 2.53 -5.53 -5.01
CA CYS A 80 1.72 -4.39 -4.61
C CYS A 80 0.38 -4.34 -5.35
N ASN A 81 0.36 -4.65 -6.65
CA ASN A 81 -0.88 -4.82 -7.41
C ASN A 81 -1.72 -5.99 -6.89
N PHE A 82 -1.11 -7.15 -6.63
CA PHE A 82 -1.81 -8.30 -6.06
C PHE A 82 -2.49 -7.94 -4.73
N MET A 83 -1.78 -7.26 -3.83
CA MET A 83 -2.35 -6.85 -2.54
C MET A 83 -3.47 -5.83 -2.71
N ALA A 84 -3.32 -4.88 -3.64
CA ALA A 84 -4.34 -3.88 -3.92
C ALA A 84 -5.63 -4.47 -4.52
N ASP A 85 -5.51 -5.51 -5.36
CA ASP A 85 -6.64 -6.10 -6.07
C ASP A 85 -7.29 -7.27 -5.30
N HIS A 86 -6.50 -8.06 -4.56
CA HIS A 86 -6.95 -9.31 -3.95
C HIS A 86 -6.68 -9.42 -2.44
N GLY A 87 -5.88 -8.52 -1.85
CA GLY A 87 -5.45 -8.65 -0.45
C GLY A 87 -6.61 -8.72 0.55
N LYS A 88 -7.65 -7.89 0.36
CA LYS A 88 -8.84 -7.91 1.23
C LYS A 88 -9.63 -9.21 1.13
N GLU A 89 -9.76 -9.77 -0.07
CA GLU A 89 -10.45 -11.05 -0.30
C GLU A 89 -9.78 -12.17 0.49
N VAL A 90 -8.45 -12.28 0.41
CA VAL A 90 -7.68 -13.27 1.15
C VAL A 90 -7.88 -13.13 2.66
N ILE A 91 -7.82 -11.91 3.19
CA ILE A 91 -7.98 -11.65 4.63
C ILE A 91 -9.39 -12.00 5.10
N TYR A 92 -10.44 -11.62 4.36
CA TYR A 92 -11.81 -11.91 4.75
C TYR A 92 -12.13 -13.40 4.71
N ILE A 93 -11.66 -14.12 3.69
CA ILE A 93 -11.78 -15.59 3.63
C ILE A 93 -11.09 -16.24 4.83
N LEU A 94 -9.89 -15.79 5.17
CA LEU A 94 -9.15 -16.29 6.33
C LEU A 94 -9.93 -16.08 7.64
N ASP A 95 -10.43 -14.87 7.88
CA ASP A 95 -11.18 -14.53 9.08
C ASP A 95 -12.44 -15.38 9.23
N ASP A 96 -13.19 -15.59 8.14
CA ASP A 96 -14.40 -16.42 8.14
C ASP A 96 -14.11 -17.88 8.46
N LEU A 97 -13.04 -18.43 7.89
CA LEU A 97 -12.59 -19.79 8.16
C LEU A 97 -12.18 -19.96 9.64
N LEU A 98 -11.40 -19.03 10.18
CA LEU A 98 -10.96 -19.07 11.57
C LEU A 98 -12.14 -18.99 12.55
N ARG A 99 -13.10 -18.09 12.29
CA ARG A 99 -14.34 -18.00 13.10
C ARG A 99 -15.13 -19.31 13.07
N GLY A 100 -15.20 -19.98 11.92
CA GLY A 100 -15.84 -21.28 11.76
C GLY A 100 -15.14 -22.40 12.54
N MET A 101 -13.80 -22.39 12.60
CA MET A 101 -13.02 -23.38 13.35
C MET A 101 -13.17 -23.21 14.86
N VAL A 102 -13.13 -21.97 15.37
CA VAL A 102 -13.29 -21.69 16.80
C VAL A 102 -14.66 -22.16 17.32
N ARG A 103 -15.74 -21.96 16.55
CA ARG A 103 -17.10 -22.41 16.90
C ARG A 103 -17.28 -23.93 16.93
N ARG A 104 -16.36 -24.71 16.34
CA ARG A 104 -16.43 -26.18 16.35
C ARG A 104 -15.72 -26.81 17.56
N ILE A 105 -14.91 -26.03 18.27
CA ILE A 105 -14.10 -26.50 19.41
C ILE A 105 -14.74 -26.11 20.75
N ALA A 106 -15.60 -25.08 20.77
CA ALA A 106 -16.41 -24.68 21.93
C ALA A 106 -17.76 -25.39 21.95
#